data_AF-A0A382YU51-F1
#
_entry.id   AF-A0A382YU51-F1
#
_cell.length_a   1.000
_cell.length_b   1.000
_cell.length_c   1.000
_cell.angle_alpha   90.00
_cell.angle_beta   90.00
_cell.angle_gamma   90.00
#
_symmetry.space_group_name_H-M   'P 1'
#
loop_
_entity.id
_entity.type
_entity.pdbx_description
1 polymer ?
#
loop_
_entity_poly.entity_id
_entity_poly.type
_entity_poly.pdbx_seq_one_letter_code
_entity_poly.pdbx_strand_id
1 'polypeptide(L)' 'MDLNRLKQLAGVNEYKGPYEYIPENPSFTADLLKKKEKDLDLKPGDPDWFKLWFSRPFMGSNGFRGRK' A
#
# COMPACT_ATOMS: atom_id res chain seq x y z
N MET A 1 3.03 36.91 25.14
CA MET A 1 2.33 35.67 24.77
C MET A 1 2.25 35.64 23.26
N ASP A 2 2.82 34.61 22.64
CA ASP A 2 3.01 34.57 21.19
C ASP A 2 1.80 33.97 20.48
N LEU A 3 1.38 34.60 19.39
CA LEU A 3 0.20 34.23 18.62
C LEU A 3 0.30 32.79 18.05
N ASN A 4 1.52 32.36 17.71
CA ASN A 4 1.81 31.00 17.25
C ASN A 4 1.54 29.95 18.34
N ARG A 5 1.82 30.28 19.62
CA ARG A 5 1.61 29.36 20.74
C ARG A 5 0.13 29.16 21.03
N LEU A 6 -0.68 30.22 20.90
CA LEU A 6 -2.14 30.14 21.02
C LEU A 6 -2.77 29.25 19.93
N LYS A 7 -2.31 29.37 18.68
CA LYS A 7 -2.80 28.52 17.56
C LYS A 7 -2.53 27.03 17.79
N GLN A 8 -1.33 26.68 18.27
CA GLN A 8 -0.97 25.29 18.60
C GLN A 8 -1.83 24.72 19.74
N LEU A 9 -2.02 25.48 20.83
CA LEU A 9 -2.82 25.06 21.98
C LEU A 9 -4.31 24.93 21.65
N ALA A 10 -4.82 25.75 20.73
CA ALA A 10 -6.19 25.70 20.25
C ALA A 10 -6.45 24.55 19.25
N GLY A 11 -5.44 23.73 18.91
CA GLY A 11 -5.59 22.60 17.98
C GLY A 11 -5.88 23.04 16.54
N VAL A 12 -5.58 24.29 16.19
CA VAL A 12 -5.74 24.81 14.83
C VAL A 12 -4.57 24.27 13.99
N ASN A 13 -4.71 23.06 13.47
CA ASN A 13 -3.79 22.55 12.46
C ASN A 13 -4.02 23.34 11.16
N GLU A 14 -2.94 23.81 10.56
CA GLU A 14 -2.97 24.47 9.26
C GLU A 14 -3.54 23.49 8.22
N TYR A 15 -4.56 23.93 7.50
CA TYR A 15 -5.17 23.16 6.42
C TYR A 15 -4.09 22.84 5.37
N LYS A 16 -3.68 21.57 5.27
CA LYS A 16 -2.59 21.12 4.39
C LYS A 16 -2.96 21.06 2.90
N GLY A 17 -4.06 21.68 2.49
CA GLY A 17 -4.60 21.55 1.14
C GLY A 17 -5.27 20.19 0.89
N PRO A 18 -5.93 20.02 -0.27
CA PRO A 18 -6.31 18.69 -0.74
C PRO A 18 -5.03 17.86 -0.93
N TYR A 19 -5.01 16.63 -0.43
CA TYR A 19 -3.93 15.69 -0.75
C TYR A 19 -3.92 15.51 -2.27
N GLU A 20 -2.80 15.79 -2.92
CA GLU A 20 -2.64 15.47 -4.33
C GLU A 20 -2.69 13.95 -4.46
N TYR A 21 -3.68 13.45 -5.19
CA TYR A 21 -3.68 12.05 -5.62
C TYR A 21 -2.54 11.89 -6.62
N ILE A 22 -1.40 11.38 -6.15
CA ILE A 22 -0.32 10.95 -7.03
C ILE A 22 -0.85 9.71 -7.75
N PRO A 23 -1.04 9.73 -9.07
CA PRO A 23 -1.37 8.52 -9.80
C PRO A 23 -0.16 7.59 -9.69
N GLU A 24 -0.24 6.62 -8.78
CA GLU A 24 0.74 5.54 -8.72
C GLU A 24 0.79 4.91 -10.10
N ASN A 25 1.97 4.85 -10.72
CA ASN A 25 2.11 4.23 -12.02
C ASN A 25 2.12 2.70 -11.83
N PRO A 26 1.02 1.99 -12.15
CA PRO A 26 0.93 0.55 -11.94
C PRO A 26 1.97 -0.22 -12.76
N SER A 27 2.53 0.39 -13.82
CA SER A 27 3.59 -0.21 -14.64
C SER A 27 4.87 -0.46 -13.85
N PHE A 28 5.25 0.41 -12.92
CA PHE A 28 6.47 0.21 -12.12
C PHE A 28 6.34 -1.01 -11.20
N THR A 29 5.18 -1.16 -10.56
CA THR A 29 4.88 -2.32 -9.72
C THR A 29 4.84 -3.60 -10.55
N ALA A 30 4.23 -3.55 -11.75
CA ALA A 30 4.20 -4.69 -12.67
C ALA A 30 5.61 -5.12 -13.14
N ASP A 31 6.50 -4.17 -13.43
CA ASP A 31 7.88 -4.47 -13.83
C ASP A 31 8.66 -5.15 -12.69
N LEU A 32 8.46 -4.71 -11.45
CA LEU A 32 9.07 -5.35 -10.28
C LEU A 32 8.54 -6.77 -10.05
N LEU A 33 7.24 -7.00 -10.25
CA LEU A 33 6.63 -8.32 -10.14
C LEU A 33 7.14 -9.27 -11.23
N LYS A 34 7.27 -8.78 -12.47
CA LYS A 34 7.80 -9.55 -13.59
C LYS A 34 9.27 -9.95 -13.40
N LYS A 35 10.08 -9.09 -12.78
CA LYS A 35 11.46 -9.45 -12.37
C LYS A 35 11.44 -10.58 -11.35
N LYS A 36 10.63 -10.47 -10.29
CA LYS A 36 10.49 -11.51 -9.26
C LYS A 36 9.97 -12.84 -9.82
N GLU A 37 9.03 -12.80 -10.77
CA GLU A 37 8.54 -13.99 -11.46
C GLU A 37 9.68 -14.75 -12.15
N LYS A 38 10.56 -14.01 -12.84
CA LYS A 38 11.73 -14.57 -13.53
C LYS A 38 12.80 -15.08 -12.56
N ASP A 39 13.04 -14.36 -11.46
CA ASP A 39 14.03 -14.75 -10.44
C ASP A 39 13.62 -16.02 -9.69
N LEU A 40 12.32 -16.23 -9.51
CA LEU A 40 11.75 -17.39 -8.82
C LEU A 40 11.34 -18.53 -9.77
N ASP A 41 11.58 -18.38 -11.08
CA ASP A 41 11.19 -19.32 -12.15
C ASP A 41 9.72 -19.79 -12.05
N LEU A 42 8.82 -18.87 -11.66
CA LEU A 42 7.40 -19.17 -11.46
C LEU A 42 6.68 -19.23 -12.81
N LYS A 43 5.90 -20.27 -13.04
CA LYS A 43 5.12 -20.40 -14.28
C LYS A 43 3.72 -19.80 -14.10
N PRO A 44 3.18 -19.12 -15.13
CA PRO A 44 1.80 -18.68 -15.13
C PRO A 44 0.86 -19.86 -14.84
N GLY A 45 0.07 -19.74 -13.78
CA GLY A 45 -0.84 -20.80 -13.32
C GLY A 45 -0.38 -21.56 -12.07
N ASP A 46 0.88 -21.42 -11.65
CA ASP A 46 1.32 -21.98 -10.38
C ASP A 46 0.70 -21.24 -9.18
N PRO A 47 0.44 -21.92 -8.05
CA PRO A 47 -0.09 -21.26 -6.85
C PRO A 47 0.78 -20.10 -6.35
N ASP A 48 2.09 -20.22 -6.49
CA ASP A 48 3.04 -19.19 -6.04
C ASP A 48 3.15 -18.03 -7.02
N TRP A 49 2.96 -18.27 -8.32
CA TRP A 49 2.76 -17.21 -9.31
C TRP A 49 1.51 -16.38 -8.97
N PHE A 50 0.39 -17.04 -8.65
CA PHE A 50 -0.84 -16.36 -8.28
C PHE A 50 -0.67 -15.54 -6.99
N LYS A 51 0.00 -16.09 -5.97
CA LYS A 51 0.33 -15.34 -4.75
C LYS A 51 1.20 -14.12 -5.06
N LEU A 52 2.21 -14.24 -5.92
CA LEU A 52 3.08 -13.11 -6.25
C LEU A 52 2.29 -11.95 -6.87
N TRP A 53 1.39 -12.25 -7.82
CA TRP A 53 0.63 -11.24 -8.57
C TRP A 53 -0.60 -10.69 -7.84
N PHE A 54 -1.27 -11.51 -7.03
CA PHE A 54 -2.57 -11.18 -6.45
C PHE A 54 -2.59 -11.14 -4.92
N SER A 55 -1.46 -11.40 -4.23
CA SER A 55 -1.42 -11.16 -2.79
C SER A 55 -1.43 -9.66 -2.51
N ARG A 56 -2.41 -9.22 -1.72
CA ARG A 56 -2.34 -7.89 -1.13
C ARG A 56 -1.26 -7.89 -0.04
N PRO A 57 -0.56 -6.76 0.20
CA PRO A 57 0.22 -6.61 1.41
C PRO A 57 -0.68 -6.90 2.62
N PHE A 58 -0.18 -7.70 3.56
CA PHE A 58 -0.90 -8.17 4.77
C PHE A 58 -2.03 -9.20 4.54
N MET A 59 -2.13 -9.79 3.34
CA MET A 59 -3.09 -10.88 3.06
C MET A 59 -2.59 -12.27 3.48
N GLY A 60 -1.39 -12.33 4.09
CA GLY A 60 -0.82 -13.54 4.68
C GLY A 60 -1.57 -13.95 5.94
N SER A 61 -2.29 -15.07 5.85
CA SER A 61 -2.71 -15.96 6.94
C SER A 61 -3.44 -15.38 8.16
N ASN A 62 -4.18 -14.28 8.06
CA ASN A 62 -5.33 -14.12 8.94
C ASN A 62 -6.48 -14.88 8.30
N GLY A 63 -6.50 -16.21 8.52
CA GLY A 63 -7.51 -17.12 7.96
C GLY A 63 -8.89 -16.50 8.05
N PHE A 64 -9.72 -16.72 7.01
CA PHE A 64 -11.11 -16.28 6.97
C PHE A 64 -11.72 -16.51 8.36
N ARG A 65 -11.87 -15.44 9.15
CA ARG A 65 -12.45 -15.53 10.48
C ARG A 65 -13.93 -15.78 10.23
N GLY A 66 -14.27 -17.05 10.02
CA GLY A 66 -15.64 -17.52 10.00
C GLY A 66 -16.28 -17.05 11.29
N ARG A 67 -17.44 -16.40 11.18
CA ARG A 67 -18.27 -16.13 12.35
C ARG A 67 -18.65 -17.50 12.91
N LYS A 68 -18.18 -17.79 14.13
CA LYS A 68 -18.59 -18.96 14.89
C LYS A 68 -19.94 -18.71 15.53
#